data_AF-A0A834SIH2-F1
#
_entry.id   AF-A0A834SIH2-F1
#
_cell.length_a   1.000
_cell.length_b   1.000
_cell.length_c   1.000
_cell.angle_alpha   90.00
_cell.angle_beta   90.00
_cell.angle_gamma   90.00
#
_symmetry.space_group_name_H-M   'P 1'
#
loop_
_entity.id
_entity.type
_entity.pdbx_description
1 polymer ?
#
loop_
_entity_poly.entity_id
_entity_poly.type
_entity_poly.pdbx_seq_one_letter_code
_entity_poly.pdbx_strand_id
1 'polypeptide(L)'
;MGNCCVTPFSSRGEKKKGNKKQNPFAIDYGNKDGNGGGKINVLKEPTGREIEQRYELGRELGRGEFGITYLCTDKVTGENYACKSISKKKLRTAVDIDDVRREVEIMKHLPQHPNIVSLKDTYEDDNAVHLVMELCEGGELFDRIVARGHYTERAAAVVTRTVVEVVQMCHKHGVMHRDLKPENFLFANKKETAPLKAIDFGLSVFFKPGEKFNEIVGSPYYMAPEVLKRNYGPEVDIWSTGVILYILLCGVPPFWAETEQGVAQAIIRSVVDFKRDPWPKVSDNAKDLVKKMLNPDPKQRLTAQEVLDHPWLQNAQKAPNVSLGETVRARLKQFSVMNKLKKRALRVIAEHLSVEEVAGVKERFLMMDTGSRGKINIDELRVGLHKLGHPVPDADLQILMEAGDVDRDGYLDYGEFVAISVHLKKMANDEHLHKAFQFFDQNKSGYIEIEELRDALADEIGTNSEEVINAIIHDVDTDKDGKISYEEFDAMMKAGTDWRKASKHMLLLFIEGGVEEGVNGRIGLVKIDAHALAELPPLMMALCLLSPLLESVYKLLPEEWGE
;
A
#
# COMPACT_ATOMS: atom_id res chain seq x y z
N MET A 1 -14.25 15.62 71.00
CA MET A 1 -14.60 14.32 70.38
C MET A 1 -13.52 14.06 69.34
N GLY A 2 -12.50 13.23 69.52
CA GLY A 2 -12.16 12.17 70.47
C GLY A 2 -11.27 11.20 69.66
N ASN A 3 -9.98 11.49 69.60
CA ASN A 3 -8.87 10.81 70.30
C ASN A 3 -8.40 9.48 69.69
N CYS A 4 -7.11 9.49 69.33
CA CYS A 4 -6.20 8.36 69.19
C CYS A 4 -6.23 7.43 70.43
N CYS A 5 -5.95 6.14 70.23
CA CYS A 5 -5.06 5.30 71.06
C CYS A 5 -4.92 3.88 70.51
N VAL A 6 -3.84 3.21 70.93
CA VAL A 6 -3.05 2.20 70.21
C VAL A 6 -2.75 1.00 71.14
N THR A 7 -2.84 -0.24 70.60
CA THR A 7 -2.15 -1.54 70.97
C THR A 7 -2.50 -2.25 72.29
N PRO A 8 -2.25 -3.60 72.48
CA PRO A 8 -1.14 -4.42 71.91
C PRO A 8 -1.32 -5.93 71.56
N PHE A 9 -0.34 -6.42 70.77
CA PHE A 9 0.35 -7.75 70.63
C PHE A 9 -0.25 -9.03 71.29
N SER A 10 -0.18 -10.26 70.73
CA SER A 10 0.92 -10.94 70.01
C SER A 10 0.55 -12.27 69.29
N SER A 11 1.33 -12.59 68.24
CA SER A 11 1.81 -13.90 67.71
C SER A 11 0.89 -15.08 67.34
N ARG A 12 0.87 -15.43 66.03
CA ARG A 12 1.26 -16.75 65.45
C ARG A 12 1.02 -16.83 63.93
N GLY A 13 2.00 -17.40 63.21
CA GLY A 13 1.74 -18.28 62.05
C GLY A 13 2.05 -17.74 60.65
N GLU A 14 3.16 -18.21 60.08
CA GLU A 14 3.66 -18.02 58.71
C GLU A 14 2.63 -18.35 57.60
N LYS A 15 2.59 -17.54 56.53
CA LYS A 15 2.05 -17.94 55.21
C LYS A 15 3.09 -17.74 54.10
N LYS A 16 3.39 -18.86 53.43
CA LYS A 16 4.39 -19.09 52.39
C LYS A 16 4.15 -18.28 51.11
N LYS A 17 5.27 -17.88 50.48
CA LYS A 17 5.40 -17.41 49.09
C LYS A 17 4.68 -18.36 48.11
N GLY A 18 3.75 -17.83 47.33
CA GLY A 18 3.15 -18.49 46.17
C GLY A 18 3.84 -18.03 44.88
N ASN A 19 4.42 -18.98 44.14
CA ASN A 19 5.15 -18.78 42.89
C ASN A 19 4.35 -17.99 41.84
N LYS A 20 4.95 -16.91 41.31
CA LYS A 20 4.60 -16.39 39.97
C LYS A 20 4.93 -17.49 38.96
N LYS A 21 3.91 -18.11 38.36
CA LYS A 21 4.12 -19.03 37.23
C LYS A 21 4.65 -18.23 36.03
N GLN A 22 5.87 -18.55 35.61
CA GLN A 22 6.44 -18.13 34.33
C GLN A 22 5.59 -18.65 33.17
N ASN A 23 5.49 -17.85 32.11
CA ASN A 23 4.88 -18.22 30.84
C ASN A 23 5.74 -19.29 30.15
N PRO A 24 5.20 -20.49 29.84
CA PRO A 24 5.97 -21.60 29.29
C PRO A 24 6.30 -21.50 27.79
N PHE A 25 5.97 -20.40 27.10
CA PHE A 25 6.17 -20.25 25.64
C PHE A 25 6.88 -18.95 25.22
N ALA A 26 7.72 -18.38 26.07
CA ALA A 26 8.75 -17.45 25.59
C ALA A 26 9.80 -18.29 24.85
N ILE A 27 9.67 -18.41 23.52
CA ILE A 27 10.72 -19.02 22.70
C ILE A 27 11.79 -17.94 22.50
N ASP A 28 12.92 -18.19 23.16
CA ASP A 28 14.10 -17.36 23.22
C ASP A 28 14.89 -17.50 21.92
N TYR A 29 14.80 -16.51 21.04
CA TYR A 29 15.71 -16.40 19.90
C TYR A 29 16.97 -15.64 20.32
N GLY A 30 17.85 -16.38 21.01
CA GLY A 30 19.30 -16.20 20.94
C GLY A 30 20.02 -15.80 22.22
N ASN A 31 20.28 -16.76 23.12
CA ASN A 31 21.67 -17.02 23.54
C ASN A 31 21.83 -18.43 24.12
N LYS A 32 22.80 -19.19 23.60
CA LYS A 32 23.45 -20.24 24.41
C LYS A 32 24.23 -19.51 25.49
N ASP A 33 23.57 -19.22 26.60
CA ASP A 33 24.08 -19.21 27.97
C ASP A 33 23.03 -18.51 28.86
N GLY A 34 22.63 -19.20 29.92
CA GLY A 34 21.36 -19.01 30.61
C GLY A 34 21.11 -17.62 31.25
N ASN A 35 19.81 -17.27 31.27
CA ASN A 35 19.06 -16.52 32.30
C ASN A 35 18.44 -15.16 31.85
N GLY A 36 17.14 -15.16 31.49
CA GLY A 36 16.27 -13.96 31.44
C GLY A 36 15.42 -13.83 30.16
N GLY A 37 14.11 -13.60 30.28
CA GLY A 37 13.20 -13.43 29.13
C GLY A 37 13.66 -12.31 28.18
N GLY A 38 14.05 -12.68 26.95
CA GLY A 38 14.71 -11.80 26.01
C GLY A 38 13.83 -10.68 25.47
N LYS A 39 14.30 -9.44 25.59
CA LYS A 39 13.76 -8.27 24.89
C LYS A 39 14.13 -8.39 23.40
N ILE A 40 13.17 -8.22 22.50
CA ILE A 40 13.42 -8.20 21.05
C ILE A 40 14.33 -7.00 20.73
N ASN A 41 15.52 -7.29 20.19
CA ASN A 41 16.43 -6.28 19.65
C ASN A 41 16.35 -6.30 18.11
N VAL A 42 15.92 -5.19 17.53
CA VAL A 42 15.69 -5.02 16.10
C VAL A 42 16.94 -4.44 15.45
N LEU A 43 17.47 -3.31 15.91
CA LEU A 43 18.61 -2.66 15.27
C LEU A 43 19.93 -3.32 15.69
N LYS A 44 20.84 -3.51 14.72
CA LYS A 44 22.20 -4.00 14.99
C LYS A 44 23.04 -2.95 15.72
N GLU A 45 23.00 -1.71 15.24
CA GLU A 45 23.80 -0.59 15.73
C GLU A 45 22.94 0.69 15.77
N PRO A 46 22.09 0.84 16.80
CA PRO A 46 21.37 2.10 17.05
C PRO A 46 22.32 3.18 17.59
N THR A 47 22.04 4.45 17.30
CA THR A 47 22.70 5.61 17.92
C THR A 47 22.56 5.58 19.44
N GLY A 48 21.40 5.17 19.97
CA GLY A 48 21.16 5.06 21.40
C GLY A 48 19.83 4.40 21.76
N ARG A 49 19.51 4.39 23.06
CA ARG A 49 18.22 3.87 23.55
C ARG A 49 17.21 4.98 23.84
N GLU A 50 17.63 6.00 24.58
CA GLU A 50 16.73 7.05 25.08
C GLU A 50 16.72 8.24 24.12
N ILE A 51 15.88 8.19 23.09
CA ILE A 51 15.72 9.27 22.11
C ILE A 51 15.40 10.62 22.79
N GLU A 52 14.63 10.59 23.87
CA GLU A 52 14.18 11.75 24.64
C GLU A 52 15.32 12.55 25.28
N GLN A 53 16.52 11.97 25.46
CA GLN A 53 17.67 12.72 25.98
C GLN A 53 18.16 13.77 24.96
N ARG A 54 18.04 13.47 23.67
CA ARG A 54 18.57 14.28 22.58
C ARG A 54 17.50 15.05 21.81
N TYR A 55 16.31 14.47 21.73
CA TYR A 55 15.22 14.92 20.88
C TYR A 55 13.92 15.10 21.67
N GLU A 56 13.08 16.03 21.21
CA GLU A 56 11.71 16.24 21.69
C GLU A 56 10.74 15.83 20.58
N LEU A 57 9.88 14.86 20.85
CA LEU A 57 8.85 14.43 19.90
C LEU A 57 7.61 15.34 20.04
N GLY A 58 7.25 16.02 18.97
CA GLY A 58 6.10 16.91 18.86
C GLY A 58 4.89 16.25 18.19
N ARG A 59 4.15 17.03 17.42
CA ARG A 59 2.92 16.58 16.74
C ARG A 59 3.18 15.45 15.74
N GLU A 60 2.15 14.63 15.51
CA GLU A 60 2.13 13.64 14.43
C GLU A 60 2.16 14.35 13.06
N LEU A 61 3.05 13.91 12.17
CA LEU A 61 3.19 14.35 10.78
C LEU A 61 2.54 13.38 9.80
N GLY A 62 2.44 12.10 10.17
CA GLY A 62 1.81 11.08 9.35
C GLY A 62 1.84 9.70 9.99
N ARG A 63 1.05 8.78 9.45
CA ARG A 63 0.94 7.40 9.94
C ARG A 63 1.00 6.44 8.76
N GLY A 64 1.90 5.47 8.85
CA GLY A 64 2.03 4.39 7.88
C GLY A 64 1.59 3.04 8.48
N GLU A 65 1.68 2.00 7.65
CA GLU A 65 1.38 0.61 8.05
C GLU A 65 2.15 0.21 9.32
N PHE A 66 3.46 0.49 9.34
CA PHE A 66 4.36 0.01 10.39
C PHE A 66 4.58 1.00 11.55
N GLY A 67 4.26 2.28 11.40
CA GLY A 67 4.65 3.28 12.40
C GLY A 67 4.00 4.65 12.26
N ILE A 68 4.32 5.52 13.22
CA ILE A 68 3.84 6.91 13.28
C ILE A 68 5.06 7.82 13.11
N THR A 69 4.95 8.81 12.25
CA THR A 69 5.99 9.82 12.03
C THR A 69 5.63 11.08 12.81
N TYR A 70 6.54 11.54 13.66
CA TYR A 70 6.38 12.73 14.50
C TYR A 70 7.32 13.85 14.05
N LEU A 71 6.94 15.11 14.30
CA LEU A 71 7.88 16.21 14.33
C LEU A 71 8.87 15.92 15.47
N CYS A 72 10.15 16.12 15.23
CA CYS A 72 11.21 15.78 16.16
C CYS A 72 12.18 16.96 16.25
N THR A 73 12.30 17.60 17.40
CA THR A 73 13.18 18.76 17.59
C THR A 73 14.43 18.36 18.36
N ASP A 74 15.57 18.66 17.78
CA ASP A 74 16.89 18.46 18.37
C ASP A 74 17.10 19.44 19.54
N LYS A 75 17.17 18.96 20.79
CA LYS A 75 17.19 19.82 21.99
C LYS A 75 18.42 20.72 22.12
N VAL A 76 19.52 20.35 21.45
CA VAL A 76 20.81 21.06 21.54
C VAL A 76 20.90 22.15 20.48
N THR A 77 20.50 21.83 19.25
CA THR A 77 20.63 22.75 18.09
C THR A 77 19.35 23.53 17.80
N GLY A 78 18.20 23.05 18.27
CA GLY A 78 16.88 23.58 17.94
C GLY A 78 16.39 23.19 16.53
N GLU A 79 17.13 22.35 15.81
CA GLU A 79 16.77 21.93 14.45
C GLU A 79 15.62 20.92 14.44
N ASN A 80 14.77 20.99 13.42
CA ASN A 80 13.61 20.11 13.26
C ASN A 80 13.90 18.96 12.29
N TYR A 81 13.37 17.80 12.65
CA TYR A 81 13.51 16.50 12.01
C TYR A 81 12.14 15.80 11.95
N ALA A 82 12.06 14.72 11.16
CA ALA A 82 10.95 13.78 11.21
C ALA A 82 11.41 12.51 11.94
N CYS A 83 10.63 12.01 12.89
CA CYS A 83 10.94 10.76 13.60
C CYS A 83 9.88 9.71 13.30
N LYS A 84 10.21 8.70 12.50
CA LYS A 84 9.36 7.53 12.25
C LYS A 84 9.55 6.54 13.41
N SER A 85 8.50 6.38 14.22
CA SER A 85 8.44 5.48 15.37
C SER A 85 7.64 4.22 15.04
N ILE A 86 8.31 3.08 15.03
CA ILE A 86 7.78 1.76 14.68
C ILE A 86 7.60 0.95 15.97
N SER A 87 6.37 0.61 16.32
CA SER A 87 6.12 -0.13 17.56
C SER A 87 6.57 -1.58 17.43
N LYS A 88 7.35 -2.06 18.41
CA LYS A 88 7.74 -3.49 18.49
C LYS A 88 6.55 -4.42 18.64
N LYS A 89 5.41 -3.94 19.14
CA LYS A 89 4.15 -4.70 19.20
C LYS A 89 3.56 -5.00 17.80
N LYS A 90 3.94 -4.21 16.79
CA LYS A 90 3.55 -4.43 15.38
C LYS A 90 4.50 -5.38 14.66
N LEU A 91 5.70 -5.63 15.19
CA LEU A 91 6.70 -6.54 14.62
C LEU A 91 6.46 -7.95 15.14
N ARG A 92 5.61 -8.71 14.44
CA ARG A 92 5.11 -10.01 14.92
C ARG A 92 5.90 -11.18 14.36
N THR A 93 6.51 -10.99 13.20
CA THR A 93 7.25 -12.02 12.46
C THR A 93 8.71 -11.63 12.31
N ALA A 94 9.56 -12.61 12.02
CA ALA A 94 10.96 -12.34 11.67
C ALA A 94 11.08 -11.43 10.44
N VAL A 95 10.14 -11.57 9.48
CA VAL A 95 10.07 -10.73 8.28
C VAL A 95 9.85 -9.27 8.65
N ASP A 96 8.92 -8.96 9.56
CA ASP A 96 8.67 -7.58 10.00
C ASP A 96 9.94 -6.95 10.61
N ILE A 97 10.69 -7.72 11.40
CA ILE A 97 11.94 -7.27 12.04
C ILE A 97 13.01 -7.02 10.97
N ASP A 98 13.14 -7.93 10.01
CA ASP A 98 14.12 -7.84 8.94
C ASP A 98 13.81 -6.72 7.94
N ASP A 99 12.53 -6.40 7.71
CA ASP A 99 12.14 -5.25 6.89
C ASP A 99 12.55 -3.92 7.53
N VAL A 100 12.33 -3.76 8.85
CA VAL A 100 12.81 -2.56 9.57
C VAL A 100 14.32 -2.46 9.57
N ARG A 101 15.03 -3.58 9.76
CA ARG A 101 16.50 -3.62 9.65
C ARG A 101 16.96 -3.21 8.26
N ARG A 102 16.33 -3.76 7.22
CA ARG A 102 16.67 -3.51 5.82
C ARG A 102 16.43 -2.05 5.45
N GLU A 103 15.33 -1.44 5.91
CA GLU A 103 15.05 -0.02 5.71
C GLU A 103 16.22 0.84 6.25
N VAL A 104 16.64 0.59 7.50
CA VAL A 104 17.78 1.31 8.11
C VAL A 104 19.09 1.05 7.37
N GLU A 105 19.36 -0.20 6.98
CA GLU A 105 20.57 -0.56 6.24
C GLU A 105 20.62 0.11 4.87
N ILE A 106 19.51 0.16 4.13
CA ILE A 106 19.41 0.84 2.83
C ILE A 106 19.65 2.34 2.99
N MET A 107 19.01 2.99 3.97
CA MET A 107 19.18 4.43 4.19
C MET A 107 20.61 4.79 4.61
N LYS A 108 21.33 3.91 5.31
CA LYS A 108 22.77 4.08 5.64
C LYS A 108 23.68 3.78 4.46
N HIS A 109 23.30 2.85 3.58
CA HIS A 109 24.09 2.41 2.42
C HIS A 109 24.09 3.40 1.26
N LEU A 110 22.93 4.03 0.99
CA LEU A 110 22.83 5.02 -0.07
C LEU A 110 23.63 6.28 0.32
N PRO A 111 24.53 6.79 -0.55
CA PRO A 111 25.23 8.03 -0.26
C PRO A 111 24.26 9.21 -0.27
N GLN A 112 24.63 10.27 0.45
CA GLN A 112 23.82 11.47 0.55
C GLN A 112 23.51 12.03 -0.83
N HIS A 113 22.24 12.30 -1.07
CA HIS A 113 21.73 12.79 -2.34
C HIS A 113 20.68 13.89 -2.09
N PRO A 114 20.69 15.00 -2.85
CA PRO A 114 19.75 16.12 -2.63
C PRO A 114 18.27 15.70 -2.76
N ASN A 115 18.00 14.62 -3.49
CA ASN A 115 16.65 14.11 -3.77
C ASN A 115 16.28 12.83 -3.00
N ILE A 116 17.07 12.42 -2.00
CA ILE A 116 16.76 11.32 -1.10
C ILE A 116 16.78 11.86 0.33
N VAL A 117 15.83 11.45 1.17
CA VAL A 117 15.80 11.84 2.58
C VAL A 117 17.00 11.24 3.32
N SER A 118 17.69 12.04 4.13
CA SER A 118 18.81 11.53 4.93
C SER A 118 18.33 10.96 6.27
N LEU A 119 18.84 9.78 6.64
CA LEU A 119 18.76 9.26 8.00
C LEU A 119 19.84 9.92 8.86
N LYS A 120 19.44 10.54 9.97
CA LYS A 120 20.35 11.19 10.91
C LYS A 120 20.75 10.24 12.04
N ASP A 121 19.77 9.75 12.78
CA ASP A 121 19.98 8.89 13.95
C ASP A 121 18.96 7.76 14.00
N THR A 122 19.32 6.67 14.67
CA THR A 122 18.39 5.59 14.99
C THR A 122 18.39 5.29 16.48
N TYR A 123 17.22 5.11 17.07
CA TYR A 123 17.09 4.74 18.47
C TYR A 123 16.25 3.49 18.62
N GLU A 124 16.51 2.73 19.67
CA GLU A 124 15.72 1.56 20.01
C GLU A 124 15.53 1.48 21.52
N ASP A 125 14.28 1.59 21.96
CA ASP A 125 13.89 1.42 23.35
C ASP A 125 13.15 0.08 23.56
N ASP A 126 12.53 -0.10 24.71
CA ASP A 126 11.81 -1.34 25.03
C ASP A 126 10.52 -1.54 24.22
N ASN A 127 9.97 -0.46 23.65
CA ASN A 127 8.64 -0.41 23.03
C ASN A 127 8.67 -0.19 21.51
N ALA A 128 9.69 0.51 20.99
CA ALA A 128 9.72 1.00 19.62
C ALA A 128 11.14 1.12 19.05
N VAL A 129 11.18 1.21 17.72
CA VAL A 129 12.34 1.59 16.92
C VAL A 129 12.06 2.98 16.35
N HIS A 130 13.01 3.90 16.46
CA HIS A 130 12.85 5.29 16.03
C HIS A 130 13.90 5.65 14.98
N LEU A 131 13.45 6.15 13.83
CA LEU A 131 14.29 6.62 12.73
C LEU A 131 14.17 8.14 12.67
N VAL A 132 15.22 8.87 13.07
CA VAL A 132 15.29 10.33 12.97
C VAL A 132 15.85 10.70 11.60
N MET A 133 15.04 11.40 10.81
CA MET A 133 15.27 11.67 9.41
C MET A 133 15.14 13.17 9.14
N GLU A 134 15.69 13.62 8.02
CA GLU A 134 15.44 14.97 7.51
C GLU A 134 13.94 15.26 7.37
N LEU A 135 13.52 16.43 7.85
CA LEU A 135 12.13 16.89 7.76
C LEU A 135 11.85 17.51 6.38
N CYS A 136 10.78 17.04 5.72
CA CYS A 136 10.27 17.62 4.47
C CYS A 136 8.93 18.34 4.72
N GLU A 137 8.91 19.68 4.67
CA GLU A 137 7.71 20.49 4.97
C GLU A 137 7.08 21.16 3.73
N GLY A 138 7.60 20.86 2.55
CA GLY A 138 7.18 21.48 1.29
C GLY A 138 5.92 20.88 0.66
N GLY A 139 5.34 19.84 1.27
CA GLY A 139 4.16 19.14 0.77
C GLY A 139 4.43 18.13 -0.35
N GLU A 140 3.37 17.48 -0.81
CA GLU A 140 3.42 16.42 -1.84
C GLU A 140 3.69 16.99 -3.24
N LEU A 141 4.20 16.12 -4.12
CA LEU A 141 4.56 16.46 -5.49
C LEU A 141 3.45 17.19 -6.26
N PHE A 142 2.23 16.64 -6.25
CA PHE A 142 1.12 17.16 -7.06
C PHE A 142 0.54 18.47 -6.52
N ASP A 143 0.49 18.65 -5.21
CA ASP A 143 -0.01 19.90 -4.59
C ASP A 143 0.76 21.12 -5.11
N ARG A 144 2.09 20.99 -5.18
CA ARG A 144 2.94 22.09 -5.63
C ARG A 144 2.85 22.35 -7.12
N ILE A 145 2.62 21.30 -7.90
CA ILE A 145 2.37 21.41 -9.34
C ILE A 145 1.08 22.21 -9.59
N VAL A 146 0.01 21.89 -8.86
CA VAL A 146 -1.30 22.53 -9.00
C VAL A 146 -1.25 24.00 -8.58
N ALA A 147 -0.54 24.32 -7.50
CA ALA A 147 -0.45 25.69 -6.95
C ALA A 147 0.18 26.72 -7.90
N ARG A 148 0.95 26.30 -8.90
CA ARG A 148 1.66 27.22 -9.83
C ARG A 148 0.77 27.81 -10.94
N GLY A 149 -0.51 27.41 -11.04
CA GLY A 149 -1.47 27.96 -11.99
C GLY A 149 -1.28 27.51 -13.44
N HIS A 150 -0.06 27.52 -13.99
CA HIS A 150 0.23 27.02 -15.34
C HIS A 150 1.13 25.78 -15.26
N TYR A 151 0.63 24.64 -15.74
CA TYR A 151 1.38 23.39 -15.78
C TYR A 151 1.69 22.98 -17.21
N THR A 152 2.96 22.62 -17.45
CA THR A 152 3.50 22.41 -18.81
C THR A 152 4.31 21.12 -18.87
N GLU A 153 4.52 20.60 -20.08
CA GLU A 153 5.39 19.43 -20.31
C GLU A 153 6.79 19.63 -19.73
N ARG A 154 7.33 20.85 -19.79
CA ARG A 154 8.63 21.20 -19.20
C ARG A 154 8.64 20.97 -17.68
N ALA A 155 7.58 21.35 -16.99
CA ALA A 155 7.48 21.14 -15.55
C ALA A 155 7.39 19.64 -15.22
N ALA A 156 6.66 18.86 -16.01
CA ALA A 156 6.64 17.39 -15.91
C ALA A 156 8.04 16.80 -16.12
N ALA A 157 8.77 17.24 -17.16
CA ALA A 157 10.12 16.76 -17.46
C ALA A 157 11.13 17.02 -16.33
N VAL A 158 11.05 18.17 -15.66
CA VAL A 158 11.91 18.50 -14.50
C VAL A 158 11.66 17.54 -13.33
N VAL A 159 10.38 17.26 -13.04
CA VAL A 159 9.99 16.32 -11.99
C VAL A 159 10.43 14.91 -12.34
N THR A 160 10.12 14.45 -13.55
CA THR A 160 10.48 13.11 -14.02
C THR A 160 11.98 12.89 -14.00
N ARG A 161 12.78 13.86 -14.46
CA ARG A 161 14.24 13.81 -14.33
C ARG A 161 14.68 13.56 -12.90
N THR A 162 14.13 14.33 -11.95
CA THR A 162 14.46 14.20 -10.52
C THR A 162 14.11 12.80 -9.99
N VAL A 163 12.93 12.28 -10.32
CA VAL A 163 12.50 10.94 -9.91
C VAL A 163 13.43 9.87 -10.50
N VAL A 164 13.78 9.97 -11.78
CA VAL A 164 14.66 9.01 -12.45
C VAL A 164 16.09 9.09 -11.91
N GLU A 165 16.58 10.26 -11.52
CA GLU A 165 17.87 10.42 -10.84
C GLU A 165 17.88 9.67 -9.49
N VAL A 166 16.79 9.70 -8.72
CA VAL A 166 16.63 8.87 -7.52
C VAL A 166 16.66 7.37 -7.86
N VAL A 167 15.92 6.94 -8.89
CA VAL A 167 15.91 5.52 -9.31
C VAL A 167 17.30 5.07 -9.74
N GLN A 168 17.99 5.87 -10.55
CA GLN A 168 19.35 5.59 -10.98
C GLN A 168 20.29 5.49 -9.77
N MET A 169 20.15 6.40 -8.80
CA MET A 169 20.94 6.43 -7.59
C MET A 169 20.79 5.12 -6.80
N CYS A 170 19.56 4.65 -6.60
CA CYS A 170 19.26 3.36 -5.98
C CYS A 170 19.85 2.19 -6.78
N HIS A 171 19.56 2.12 -8.08
CA HIS A 171 19.98 0.99 -8.94
C HIS A 171 21.50 0.85 -9.03
N LYS A 172 22.24 1.96 -9.12
CA LYS A 172 23.71 1.97 -9.12
C LYS A 172 24.31 1.41 -7.83
N HIS A 173 23.56 1.43 -6.73
CA HIS A 173 23.98 0.95 -5.42
C HIS A 173 23.33 -0.38 -5.04
N GLY A 174 22.72 -1.08 -6.01
CA GLY A 174 22.10 -2.38 -5.80
C GLY A 174 20.84 -2.31 -4.92
N VAL A 175 20.11 -1.20 -4.96
CA VAL A 175 18.84 -1.01 -4.23
C VAL A 175 17.69 -0.88 -5.22
N MET A 176 16.60 -1.61 -4.98
CA MET A 176 15.33 -1.48 -5.68
C MET A 176 14.31 -0.84 -4.75
N HIS A 177 13.58 0.18 -5.21
CA HIS A 177 12.66 0.94 -4.36
C HIS A 177 11.34 0.19 -4.11
N ARG A 178 10.76 -0.42 -5.14
CA ARG A 178 9.53 -1.25 -5.15
C ARG A 178 8.20 -0.55 -4.82
N ASP A 179 8.22 0.66 -4.24
CA ASP A 179 7.00 1.45 -3.98
C ASP A 179 7.10 2.91 -4.43
N LEU A 180 7.53 3.14 -5.68
CA LEU A 180 7.58 4.49 -6.22
C LEU A 180 6.17 4.99 -6.54
N LYS A 181 5.79 6.07 -5.87
CA LYS A 181 4.51 6.76 -6.05
C LYS A 181 4.64 8.23 -5.63
N PRO A 182 3.79 9.13 -6.14
CA PRO A 182 3.83 10.56 -5.84
C PRO A 182 3.81 10.89 -4.34
N GLU A 183 3.13 10.09 -3.53
CA GLU A 183 3.02 10.22 -2.08
C GLU A 183 4.36 10.01 -1.36
N ASN A 184 5.27 9.26 -1.97
CA ASN A 184 6.62 9.01 -1.45
C ASN A 184 7.63 10.09 -1.91
N PHE A 185 7.16 11.16 -2.58
CA PHE A 185 7.96 12.31 -2.98
C PHE A 185 7.44 13.61 -2.34
N LEU A 186 8.22 14.15 -1.39
CA LEU A 186 7.92 15.40 -0.71
C LEU A 186 8.93 16.48 -1.07
N PHE A 187 8.50 17.73 -1.11
CA PHE A 187 9.44 18.84 -1.19
C PHE A 187 10.07 19.12 0.18
N ALA A 188 11.39 19.40 0.20
CA ALA A 188 12.12 19.64 1.44
C ALA A 188 11.54 20.79 2.27
N ASN A 189 11.11 21.88 1.61
CA ASN A 189 10.52 23.04 2.27
C ASN A 189 9.63 23.85 1.32
N LYS A 190 9.00 24.91 1.84
CA LYS A 190 8.02 25.76 1.14
C LYS A 190 8.61 26.72 0.10
N LYS A 191 9.95 26.87 -0.01
CA LYS A 191 10.59 27.71 -1.03
C LYS A 191 10.38 27.14 -2.43
N GLU A 192 10.15 28.00 -3.42
CA GLU A 192 9.89 27.58 -4.81
C GLU A 192 10.99 26.70 -5.41
N THR A 193 12.24 26.91 -4.99
CA THR A 193 13.43 26.17 -5.42
C THR A 193 13.73 24.94 -4.58
N ALA A 194 12.86 24.56 -3.62
CA ALA A 194 13.16 23.44 -2.75
C ALA A 194 13.26 22.12 -3.54
N PRO A 195 14.23 21.25 -3.21
CA PRO A 195 14.38 19.96 -3.88
C PRO A 195 13.20 19.04 -3.55
N LEU A 196 12.82 18.21 -4.52
CA LEU A 196 11.92 17.09 -4.34
C LEU A 196 12.72 15.90 -3.80
N LYS A 197 12.21 15.22 -2.77
CA LYS A 197 12.90 14.14 -2.04
C LYS A 197 12.05 12.88 -1.97
N ALA A 198 12.66 11.73 -2.24
CA ALA A 198 12.09 10.43 -1.90
C ALA A 198 12.22 10.16 -0.40
N ILE A 199 11.12 9.76 0.25
CA ILE A 199 11.02 9.73 1.72
C ILE A 199 10.78 8.35 2.35
N ASP A 200 10.47 7.30 1.59
CA ASP A 200 10.08 6.00 2.15
C ASP A 200 10.80 4.83 1.45
N PHE A 201 11.57 4.08 2.23
CA PHE A 201 12.32 2.91 1.78
C PHE A 201 11.86 1.61 2.48
N GLY A 202 10.70 1.65 3.16
CA GLY A 202 10.21 0.52 3.95
C GLY A 202 9.92 -0.76 3.15
N LEU A 203 9.66 -0.64 1.84
CA LEU A 203 9.49 -1.78 0.94
C LEU A 203 10.71 -2.05 0.05
N SER A 204 11.77 -1.27 0.18
CA SER A 204 12.97 -1.40 -0.65
C SER A 204 13.80 -2.63 -0.29
N VAL A 205 14.56 -3.14 -1.26
CA VAL A 205 15.44 -4.30 -1.08
C VAL A 205 16.79 -4.09 -1.75
N PHE A 206 17.81 -4.77 -1.23
CA PHE A 206 19.04 -4.98 -1.96
C PHE A 206 18.82 -6.01 -3.06
N PHE A 207 19.51 -5.85 -4.18
CA PHE A 207 19.53 -6.83 -5.27
C PHE A 207 20.93 -6.94 -5.87
N LYS A 208 21.22 -8.11 -6.44
CA LYS A 208 22.36 -8.35 -7.30
C LYS A 208 21.93 -8.40 -8.76
N PRO A 209 22.79 -8.03 -9.73
CA PRO A 209 22.48 -8.16 -11.14
C PRO A 209 22.00 -9.58 -11.49
N GLY A 210 20.83 -9.69 -12.11
CA GLY A 210 20.21 -10.96 -12.48
C GLY A 210 19.35 -11.63 -11.40
N GLU A 211 19.36 -11.13 -10.16
CA GLU A 211 18.48 -11.61 -9.09
C GLU A 211 17.01 -11.31 -9.41
N LYS A 212 16.12 -12.23 -9.02
CA LYS A 212 14.68 -12.14 -9.26
C LYS A 212 13.90 -12.32 -7.97
N PHE A 213 12.83 -11.54 -7.84
CA PHE A 213 11.98 -11.49 -6.66
C PHE A 213 10.58 -12.01 -6.99
N ASN A 214 9.94 -12.62 -5.99
CA ASN A 214 8.65 -13.30 -6.11
C ASN A 214 7.55 -12.74 -5.18
N GLU A 215 7.91 -11.79 -4.32
CA GLU A 215 6.98 -11.10 -3.44
C GLU A 215 6.20 -10.07 -4.24
N ILE A 216 4.88 -10.12 -4.17
CA ILE A 216 4.07 -9.03 -4.69
C ILE A 216 4.12 -7.91 -3.65
N VAL A 217 4.56 -6.72 -4.05
CA VAL A 217 4.72 -5.55 -3.17
C VAL A 217 4.55 -4.27 -3.99
N GLY A 218 4.30 -3.16 -3.29
CA GLY A 218 4.10 -1.85 -3.89
C GLY A 218 2.64 -1.46 -4.04
N SER A 219 2.41 -0.23 -4.48
CA SER A 219 1.09 0.35 -4.60
C SER A 219 0.43 -0.01 -5.95
N PRO A 220 -0.83 -0.50 -5.98
CA PRO A 220 -1.42 -1.16 -7.16
C PRO A 220 -1.31 -0.41 -8.49
N TYR A 221 -1.66 0.88 -8.51
CA TYR A 221 -1.67 1.68 -9.75
C TYR A 221 -0.27 1.86 -10.36
N TYR A 222 0.78 1.72 -9.57
CA TYR A 222 2.17 1.92 -9.97
C TYR A 222 2.94 0.61 -10.17
N MET A 223 2.28 -0.52 -9.93
CA MET A 223 2.89 -1.84 -9.97
C MET A 223 3.11 -2.32 -11.41
N ALA A 224 4.27 -2.91 -11.67
CA ALA A 224 4.60 -3.50 -12.97
C ALA A 224 3.92 -4.87 -13.18
N PRO A 225 3.59 -5.27 -14.41
CA PRO A 225 2.92 -6.54 -14.69
C PRO A 225 3.73 -7.76 -14.23
N GLU A 226 5.06 -7.69 -14.26
CA GLU A 226 5.92 -8.79 -13.81
C GLU A 226 5.99 -8.96 -12.29
N VAL A 227 5.59 -7.94 -11.51
CA VAL A 227 5.43 -8.07 -10.05
C VAL A 227 4.25 -8.99 -9.76
N LEU A 228 3.13 -8.84 -10.50
CA LEU A 228 1.97 -9.73 -10.42
C LEU A 228 2.32 -11.17 -10.85
N LYS A 229 3.29 -11.31 -11.77
CA LYS A 229 3.84 -12.61 -12.19
C LYS A 229 4.90 -13.17 -11.25
N ARG A 230 5.23 -12.47 -10.15
CA ARG A 230 6.21 -12.92 -9.14
C ARG A 230 7.59 -13.26 -9.72
N ASN A 231 8.00 -12.53 -10.75
CA ASN A 231 9.31 -12.71 -11.37
C ASN A 231 9.80 -11.38 -11.91
N TYR A 232 10.40 -10.59 -11.04
CA TYR A 232 10.80 -9.22 -11.36
C TYR A 232 12.19 -8.87 -10.84
N GLY A 233 12.79 -7.87 -11.47
CA GLY A 233 14.04 -7.24 -11.05
C GLY A 233 13.86 -5.72 -10.93
N PRO A 234 14.95 -4.93 -10.96
CA PRO A 234 14.91 -3.48 -10.73
C PRO A 234 14.12 -2.71 -11.79
N GLU A 235 13.79 -3.34 -12.92
CA GLU A 235 13.05 -2.73 -14.03
C GLU A 235 11.64 -2.27 -13.61
N VAL A 236 11.11 -2.77 -12.49
CA VAL A 236 9.81 -2.38 -11.94
C VAL A 236 9.77 -0.91 -11.51
N ASP A 237 10.89 -0.36 -11.03
CA ASP A 237 10.95 1.04 -10.62
C ASP A 237 10.81 1.99 -11.83
N ILE A 238 11.26 1.55 -13.01
CA ILE A 238 11.09 2.32 -14.25
C ILE A 238 9.63 2.31 -14.69
N TRP A 239 8.93 1.19 -14.54
CA TRP A 239 7.49 1.12 -14.79
C TRP A 239 6.73 2.07 -13.88
N SER A 240 6.96 2.01 -12.57
CA SER A 240 6.32 2.91 -11.60
C SER A 240 6.59 4.38 -11.92
N THR A 241 7.83 4.71 -12.33
CA THR A 241 8.18 6.06 -12.78
C THR A 241 7.47 6.45 -14.07
N GLY A 242 7.25 5.50 -15.00
CA GLY A 242 6.48 5.70 -16.22
C GLY A 242 5.00 5.98 -15.93
N VAL A 243 4.43 5.32 -14.92
CA VAL A 243 3.07 5.60 -14.43
C VAL A 243 3.00 7.02 -13.85
N ILE A 244 3.98 7.42 -13.03
CA ILE A 244 4.06 8.80 -12.49
C ILE A 244 4.14 9.80 -13.64
N LEU A 245 4.98 9.57 -14.65
CA LEU A 245 5.08 10.44 -15.83
C LEU A 245 3.76 10.53 -16.61
N TYR A 246 3.07 9.40 -16.82
CA TYR A 246 1.77 9.38 -17.47
C TYR A 246 0.76 10.26 -16.72
N ILE A 247 0.67 10.10 -15.39
CA ILE A 247 -0.21 10.91 -14.54
C ILE A 247 0.18 12.39 -14.60
N LEU A 248 1.47 12.72 -14.56
CA LEU A 248 1.91 14.11 -14.72
C LEU A 248 1.38 14.69 -16.05
N LEU A 249 1.44 13.96 -17.15
CA LEU A 249 1.05 14.48 -18.47
C LEU A 249 -0.47 14.59 -18.69
N CYS A 250 -1.30 13.73 -18.07
CA CYS A 250 -2.74 13.69 -18.36
C CYS A 250 -3.68 13.76 -17.14
N GLY A 251 -3.14 13.63 -15.94
CA GLY A 251 -3.83 13.74 -14.65
C GLY A 251 -4.60 12.49 -14.21
N VAL A 252 -4.53 11.38 -14.95
CA VAL A 252 -5.22 10.12 -14.61
C VAL A 252 -4.27 8.93 -14.73
N PRO A 253 -4.47 7.84 -13.97
CA PRO A 253 -3.62 6.65 -14.10
C PRO A 253 -3.80 5.97 -15.48
N PRO A 254 -2.75 5.34 -16.02
CA PRO A 254 -2.81 4.64 -17.30
C PRO A 254 -3.63 3.35 -17.25
N PHE A 255 -3.70 2.72 -16.07
CA PHE A 255 -4.41 1.46 -15.85
C PHE A 255 -5.44 1.69 -14.73
N TRP A 256 -6.72 1.61 -15.09
CA TRP A 256 -7.83 1.86 -14.19
C TRP A 256 -8.95 0.85 -14.47
N ALA A 257 -9.56 0.32 -13.42
CA ALA A 257 -10.86 -0.38 -13.46
C ALA A 257 -11.61 -0.20 -12.12
N GLU A 258 -12.92 -0.48 -12.12
CA GLU A 258 -13.82 -0.31 -10.95
C GLU A 258 -13.42 -1.27 -9.84
N THR A 259 -12.87 -2.42 -10.23
CA THR A 259 -12.39 -3.44 -9.33
C THR A 259 -10.89 -3.59 -9.47
N GLU A 260 -10.24 -4.01 -8.38
CA GLU A 260 -8.80 -4.26 -8.38
C GLU A 260 -8.39 -5.38 -9.34
N GLN A 261 -9.25 -6.39 -9.51
CA GLN A 261 -9.08 -7.43 -10.53
C GLN A 261 -9.04 -6.81 -11.92
N GLY A 262 -9.93 -5.85 -12.21
CA GLY A 262 -9.90 -5.10 -13.45
C GLY A 262 -8.64 -4.25 -13.60
N VAL A 263 -8.16 -3.62 -12.51
CA VAL A 263 -6.92 -2.80 -12.54
C VAL A 263 -5.74 -3.70 -12.87
N ALA A 264 -5.62 -4.84 -12.19
CA ALA A 264 -4.57 -5.81 -12.47
C ALA A 264 -4.66 -6.38 -13.89
N GLN A 265 -5.87 -6.66 -14.38
CA GLN A 265 -6.09 -7.10 -15.75
C GLN A 265 -5.67 -6.02 -16.76
N ALA A 266 -5.93 -4.75 -16.47
CA ALA A 266 -5.47 -3.61 -17.27
C ALA A 266 -3.94 -3.49 -17.26
N ILE A 267 -3.30 -3.66 -16.09
CA ILE A 267 -1.84 -3.69 -15.95
C ILE A 267 -1.25 -4.83 -16.80
N ILE A 268 -1.79 -6.05 -16.70
CA ILE A 268 -1.33 -7.23 -17.45
C ILE A 268 -1.51 -7.05 -18.96
N ARG A 269 -2.63 -6.45 -19.39
CA ARG A 269 -2.86 -6.11 -20.81
C ARG A 269 -1.88 -5.04 -21.29
N SER A 270 -1.45 -4.15 -20.40
CA SER A 270 -0.47 -3.08 -20.66
C SER A 270 -0.85 -2.19 -21.85
N VAL A 271 -2.14 -2.01 -22.10
CA VAL A 271 -2.64 -1.13 -23.16
C VAL A 271 -2.74 0.28 -22.61
N VAL A 272 -1.89 1.17 -23.12
CA VAL A 272 -1.85 2.58 -22.71
C VAL A 272 -2.62 3.43 -23.72
N ASP A 273 -3.52 4.28 -23.23
CA ASP A 273 -4.30 5.21 -24.07
C ASP A 273 -3.55 6.52 -24.32
N PHE A 274 -3.33 6.86 -25.58
CA PHE A 274 -2.75 8.13 -26.02
C PHE A 274 -3.68 8.92 -26.96
N LYS A 275 -4.97 8.57 -26.99
CA LYS A 275 -5.97 9.17 -27.88
C LYS A 275 -6.83 10.20 -27.16
N ARG A 276 -7.23 9.93 -25.92
CA ARG A 276 -8.10 10.83 -25.14
C ARG A 276 -7.37 12.11 -24.73
N ASP A 277 -8.10 13.21 -24.62
CA ASP A 277 -7.54 14.48 -24.13
C ASP A 277 -6.87 14.32 -22.76
N PRO A 278 -5.67 14.91 -22.55
CA PRO A 278 -5.00 15.91 -23.40
C PRO A 278 -4.00 15.33 -24.42
N TRP A 279 -3.90 14.01 -24.58
CA TRP A 279 -2.81 13.37 -25.33
C TRP A 279 -2.62 13.87 -26.78
N PRO A 280 -3.65 14.25 -27.54
CA PRO A 280 -3.45 14.85 -28.86
C PRO A 280 -2.56 16.12 -28.85
N LYS A 281 -2.52 16.84 -27.72
CA LYS A 281 -1.72 18.07 -27.52
C LYS A 281 -0.31 17.79 -26.99
N VAL A 282 -0.10 16.63 -26.36
CA VAL A 282 1.19 16.23 -25.77
C VAL A 282 2.17 15.85 -26.88
N SER A 283 3.43 16.27 -26.74
CA SER A 283 4.47 16.01 -27.74
C SER A 283 4.74 14.52 -27.98
N ASP A 284 5.10 14.16 -29.22
CA ASP A 284 5.38 12.77 -29.58
C ASP A 284 6.60 12.20 -28.84
N ASN A 285 7.58 13.04 -28.53
CA ASN A 285 8.74 12.64 -27.72
C ASN A 285 8.33 12.28 -26.27
N ALA A 286 7.33 12.95 -25.69
CA ALA A 286 6.81 12.58 -24.37
C ALA A 286 6.09 11.23 -24.43
N LYS A 287 5.23 11.05 -25.43
CA LYS A 287 4.50 9.79 -25.66
C LYS A 287 5.46 8.63 -25.89
N ASP A 288 6.52 8.84 -26.68
CA ASP A 288 7.55 7.85 -26.95
C ASP A 288 8.28 7.42 -25.66
N LEU A 289 8.65 8.38 -24.81
CA LEU A 289 9.25 8.06 -23.51
C LEU A 289 8.30 7.22 -22.64
N VAL A 290 7.04 7.65 -22.50
CA VAL A 290 6.04 6.92 -21.71
C VAL A 290 5.86 5.50 -22.23
N LYS A 291 5.74 5.30 -23.54
CA LYS A 291 5.61 3.96 -24.16
C LYS A 291 6.80 3.06 -23.83
N LYS A 292 8.01 3.60 -23.88
CA LYS A 292 9.24 2.84 -23.60
C LYS A 292 9.43 2.52 -22.12
N MET A 293 8.97 3.40 -21.21
CA MET A 293 8.97 3.14 -19.76
C MET A 293 7.87 2.15 -19.35
N LEU A 294 6.71 2.20 -20.01
CA LEU A 294 5.58 1.28 -19.80
C LEU A 294 5.61 0.07 -20.76
N ASN A 295 6.80 -0.35 -21.17
CA ASN A 295 6.94 -1.56 -21.97
C ASN A 295 6.68 -2.80 -21.09
N PRO A 296 5.73 -3.68 -21.45
CA PRO A 296 5.42 -4.88 -20.67
C PRO A 296 6.56 -5.90 -20.61
N ASP A 297 7.46 -5.91 -21.60
CA ASP A 297 8.66 -6.73 -21.55
C ASP A 297 9.77 -5.99 -20.78
N PRO A 298 10.17 -6.46 -19.57
CA PRO A 298 11.19 -5.80 -18.78
C PRO A 298 12.55 -5.72 -19.50
N LYS A 299 12.83 -6.64 -20.44
CA LYS A 299 14.09 -6.64 -21.22
C LYS A 299 14.14 -5.56 -22.28
N GLN A 300 12.99 -5.07 -22.72
CA GLN A 300 12.84 -4.00 -23.71
C GLN A 300 12.50 -2.66 -23.06
N ARG A 301 12.24 -2.67 -21.74
CA ARG A 301 12.01 -1.47 -20.96
C ARG A 301 13.31 -0.73 -20.73
N LEU A 302 13.27 0.59 -20.84
CA LEU A 302 14.46 1.42 -20.62
C LEU A 302 15.01 1.24 -19.21
N THR A 303 16.32 1.37 -19.09
CA THR A 303 17.01 1.58 -17.81
C THR A 303 16.89 3.04 -17.37
N ALA A 304 17.19 3.33 -16.10
CA ALA A 304 17.17 4.71 -15.58
C ALA A 304 18.11 5.64 -16.37
N GLN A 305 19.28 5.14 -16.78
CA GLN A 305 20.22 5.91 -17.59
C GLN A 305 19.65 6.22 -18.98
N GLU A 306 19.07 5.24 -19.67
CA GLU A 306 18.47 5.45 -21.00
C GLU A 306 17.26 6.39 -20.94
N VAL A 307 16.49 6.37 -19.84
CA VAL A 307 15.44 7.37 -19.61
C VAL A 307 16.03 8.77 -19.51
N LEU A 308 17.10 8.98 -18.72
CA LEU A 308 17.76 10.29 -18.61
C LEU A 308 18.37 10.76 -19.92
N ASP A 309 18.86 9.85 -20.75
CA ASP A 309 19.43 10.12 -22.07
C ASP A 309 18.35 10.32 -23.15
N HIS A 310 17.08 10.08 -22.83
CA HIS A 310 15.99 10.24 -23.78
C HIS A 310 15.86 11.69 -24.27
N PRO A 311 15.63 11.92 -25.59
CA PRO A 311 15.55 13.26 -26.16
C PRO A 311 14.55 14.19 -25.48
N TRP A 312 13.44 13.64 -24.95
CA TRP A 312 12.44 14.43 -24.22
C TRP A 312 13.01 15.05 -22.93
N LEU A 313 13.79 14.29 -22.15
CA LEU A 313 14.42 14.80 -20.92
C LEU A 313 15.65 15.65 -21.23
N GLN A 314 16.52 15.22 -22.14
CA GLN A 314 17.74 15.98 -22.52
C GLN A 314 17.40 17.38 -23.05
N ASN A 315 16.29 17.49 -23.77
CA ASN A 315 15.80 18.76 -24.25
C ASN A 315 14.85 19.47 -23.29
N ALA A 316 14.75 19.14 -21.99
CA ALA A 316 13.73 19.73 -21.09
C ALA A 316 13.72 21.29 -21.11
N GLN A 317 14.87 21.95 -21.24
CA GLN A 317 14.99 23.41 -21.41
C GLN A 317 14.43 23.90 -22.78
N LYS A 318 14.50 23.08 -23.82
CA LYS A 318 13.97 23.31 -25.17
C LYS A 318 12.61 22.64 -25.42
N ALA A 319 12.11 21.84 -24.48
CA ALA A 319 10.84 21.15 -24.58
C ALA A 319 9.76 22.21 -24.76
N PRO A 320 8.81 21.98 -25.68
CA PRO A 320 7.80 22.98 -25.99
C PRO A 320 7.06 23.32 -24.70
N ASN A 321 6.86 24.61 -24.45
CA ASN A 321 6.11 25.09 -23.28
C ASN A 321 4.60 24.90 -23.53
N VAL A 322 4.23 23.69 -23.98
CA VAL A 322 2.85 23.29 -24.22
C VAL A 322 2.17 23.32 -22.87
N SER A 323 1.18 24.20 -22.76
CA SER A 323 0.26 24.18 -21.63
C SER A 323 -0.49 22.85 -21.70
N LEU A 324 -0.35 22.03 -20.65
CA LEU A 324 -1.17 20.84 -20.48
C LEU A 324 -2.63 21.21 -20.15
N GLY A 325 -2.89 22.51 -19.91
CA GLY A 325 -4.22 23.09 -19.78
C GLY A 325 -4.78 22.98 -18.36
N GLU A 326 -5.85 23.73 -18.11
CA GLU A 326 -6.53 23.72 -16.81
C GLU A 326 -7.12 22.35 -16.46
N THR A 327 -7.52 21.56 -17.47
CA THR A 327 -8.07 20.21 -17.27
C THR A 327 -7.07 19.27 -16.60
N VAL A 328 -5.80 19.26 -17.01
CA VAL A 328 -4.77 18.41 -16.39
C VAL A 328 -4.47 18.90 -14.97
N ARG A 329 -4.39 20.21 -14.77
CA ARG A 329 -4.26 20.81 -13.43
C ARG A 329 -5.42 20.40 -12.51
N ALA A 330 -6.65 20.43 -13.02
CA ALA A 330 -7.84 20.03 -12.26
C ALA A 330 -7.76 18.54 -11.88
N ARG A 331 -7.41 17.67 -12.83
CA ARG A 331 -7.25 16.22 -12.60
C ARG A 331 -6.11 15.89 -11.62
N LEU A 332 -4.99 16.61 -11.67
CA LEU A 332 -3.90 16.46 -10.71
C LEU A 332 -4.29 16.95 -9.30
N LYS A 333 -5.05 18.05 -9.22
CA LYS A 333 -5.61 18.54 -7.95
C LYS A 333 -6.55 17.50 -7.37
N GLN A 334 -7.47 17.01 -8.19
CA GLN A 334 -8.41 15.94 -7.89
C GLN A 334 -7.69 14.69 -7.36
N PHE A 335 -6.65 14.21 -8.06
CA PHE A 335 -5.84 13.07 -7.63
C PHE A 335 -5.18 13.28 -6.26
N SER A 336 -4.53 14.42 -6.05
CA SER A 336 -3.89 14.75 -4.76
C SER A 336 -4.89 14.77 -3.60
N VAL A 337 -6.06 15.35 -3.87
CA VAL A 337 -7.12 15.53 -2.88
C VAL A 337 -7.78 14.20 -2.50
N MET A 338 -8.06 13.35 -3.47
CA MET A 338 -8.58 11.99 -3.24
C MET A 338 -7.64 11.17 -2.34
N ASN A 339 -6.33 11.29 -2.55
CA ASN A 339 -5.34 10.58 -1.74
C ASN A 339 -5.33 11.05 -0.28
N LYS A 340 -5.58 12.34 -0.01
CA LYS A 340 -5.67 12.88 1.36
C LYS A 340 -6.89 12.33 2.10
N LEU A 341 -8.05 12.31 1.44
CA LEU A 341 -9.25 11.73 2.04
C LEU A 341 -9.04 10.25 2.39
N LYS A 342 -8.46 9.47 1.48
CA LYS A 342 -8.12 8.06 1.75
C LYS A 342 -7.15 7.91 2.93
N LYS A 343 -6.11 8.75 3.01
CA LYS A 343 -5.18 8.76 4.15
C LYS A 343 -5.88 9.08 5.47
N ARG A 344 -6.77 10.07 5.50
CA ARG A 344 -7.56 10.41 6.70
C ARG A 344 -8.46 9.25 7.13
N ALA A 345 -9.21 8.66 6.19
CA ALA A 345 -10.09 7.54 6.49
C ALA A 345 -9.32 6.32 7.02
N LEU A 346 -8.18 5.98 6.41
CA LEU A 346 -7.30 4.92 6.91
C LEU A 346 -6.74 5.20 8.30
N ARG A 347 -6.43 6.47 8.61
CA ARG A 347 -6.00 6.89 9.94
C ARG A 347 -7.10 6.66 10.97
N VAL A 348 -8.34 7.07 10.68
CA VAL A 348 -9.50 6.85 11.55
C VAL A 348 -9.69 5.36 11.81
N ILE A 349 -9.65 4.52 10.76
CA ILE A 349 -9.73 3.06 10.91
C ILE A 349 -8.64 2.55 11.84
N ALA A 350 -7.40 2.97 11.62
CA ALA A 350 -6.25 2.52 12.41
C ALA A 350 -6.30 2.96 13.89
N GLU A 351 -6.90 4.12 14.19
CA GLU A 351 -7.10 4.62 15.55
C GLU A 351 -8.17 3.83 16.32
N HIS A 352 -9.10 3.17 15.61
CA HIS A 352 -10.17 2.35 16.18
C HIS A 352 -9.87 0.84 16.21
N LEU A 353 -8.70 0.41 15.73
CA LEU A 353 -8.22 -0.98 15.88
C LEU A 353 -7.72 -1.21 17.32
N SER A 354 -8.28 -2.20 18.03
CA SER A 354 -7.97 -2.42 19.45
C SER A 354 -6.88 -3.48 19.67
N VAL A 355 -6.13 -3.35 20.77
CA VAL A 355 -5.15 -4.36 21.21
C VAL A 355 -5.84 -5.68 21.59
N GLU A 356 -7.12 -5.64 21.97
CA GLU A 356 -7.91 -6.83 22.32
C GLU A 356 -8.27 -7.69 21.09
N GLU A 357 -8.38 -7.10 19.90
CA GLU A 357 -8.70 -7.83 18.66
C GLU A 357 -7.61 -8.86 18.30
N VAL A 358 -6.39 -8.62 18.76
CA VAL A 358 -5.20 -9.47 18.62
C VAL A 358 -5.22 -10.62 19.65
N ALA A 359 -5.69 -10.37 20.87
CA ALA A 359 -5.77 -11.38 21.93
C ALA A 359 -6.79 -12.48 21.59
N GLY A 360 -7.93 -12.12 21.00
CA GLY A 360 -8.96 -13.09 20.60
C GLY A 360 -8.51 -14.09 19.51
N VAL A 361 -7.47 -13.77 18.74
CA VAL A 361 -6.91 -14.72 17.75
C VAL A 361 -6.18 -15.87 18.44
N LYS A 362 -5.55 -15.61 19.58
CA LYS A 362 -4.87 -16.63 20.38
C LYS A 362 -5.84 -17.62 21.00
N GLU A 363 -6.96 -17.13 21.53
CA GLU A 363 -8.01 -17.99 22.09
C GLU A 363 -8.65 -18.87 21.01
N ARG A 364 -8.89 -18.31 19.81
CA ARG A 364 -9.39 -19.07 18.65
C ARG A 364 -8.40 -20.15 18.20
N PHE A 365 -7.11 -19.84 18.13
CA PHE A 365 -6.09 -20.83 17.77
C PHE A 365 -6.09 -22.03 18.75
N LEU A 366 -6.07 -21.74 20.05
CA LEU A 366 -6.09 -22.78 21.09
C LEU A 366 -7.38 -23.60 21.10
N MET A 367 -8.51 -22.97 20.74
CA MET A 367 -9.79 -23.67 20.61
C MET A 367 -9.80 -24.64 19.41
N MET A 368 -9.13 -24.27 18.30
CA MET A 368 -9.08 -25.08 17.08
C MET A 368 -8.03 -26.20 17.14
N ASP A 369 -6.90 -25.98 17.81
CA ASP A 369 -5.87 -27.00 18.06
C ASP A 369 -6.33 -28.01 19.13
N THR A 370 -7.34 -28.80 18.79
CA THR A 370 -7.89 -29.83 19.69
C THR A 370 -6.87 -30.92 20.01
N GLY A 371 -5.86 -31.11 19.16
CA GLY A 371 -4.73 -32.02 19.40
C GLY A 371 -3.69 -31.49 20.38
N SER A 372 -3.73 -30.20 20.78
CA SER A 372 -2.70 -29.54 21.59
C SER A 372 -1.28 -29.71 21.04
N ARG A 373 -1.14 -29.73 19.71
CA ARG A 373 0.13 -29.96 19.02
C ARG A 373 0.87 -28.67 18.74
N GLY A 374 0.25 -27.52 19.00
CA GLY A 374 0.77 -26.21 18.62
C GLY A 374 0.65 -25.92 17.13
N LYS A 375 -0.10 -26.74 16.37
CA LYS A 375 -0.38 -26.57 14.94
C LYS A 375 -1.78 -27.08 14.60
N ILE A 376 -2.44 -26.43 13.65
CA ILE A 376 -3.82 -26.73 13.20
C ILE A 376 -3.77 -27.41 11.83
N ASN A 377 -4.40 -28.57 11.70
CA ASN A 377 -4.60 -29.23 10.40
C ASN A 377 -5.91 -28.81 9.71
N ILE A 378 -6.12 -29.24 8.46
CA ILE A 378 -7.31 -28.88 7.68
C ILE A 378 -8.64 -29.30 8.33
N ASP A 379 -8.68 -30.43 9.02
CA ASP A 379 -9.87 -30.92 9.70
C ASP A 379 -10.18 -30.12 10.97
N GLU A 380 -9.14 -29.76 11.73
CA GLU A 380 -9.20 -28.89 12.89
C GLU A 380 -9.64 -27.47 12.51
N LEU A 381 -9.14 -26.96 11.38
CA LEU A 381 -9.54 -25.67 10.81
C LEU A 381 -11.02 -25.70 10.36
N ARG A 382 -11.45 -26.76 9.66
CA ARG A 382 -12.85 -26.95 9.23
C ARG A 382 -13.81 -26.93 10.42
N VAL A 383 -13.53 -27.77 11.42
CA VAL A 383 -14.37 -27.90 12.61
C VAL A 383 -14.33 -26.60 13.44
N GLY A 384 -13.16 -25.98 13.53
CA GLY A 384 -12.96 -24.70 14.21
C GLY A 384 -13.80 -23.58 13.61
N LEU A 385 -13.76 -23.40 12.30
CA LEU A 385 -14.50 -22.37 11.58
C LEU A 385 -16.01 -22.59 11.63
N HIS A 386 -16.45 -23.85 11.52
CA HIS A 386 -17.86 -24.20 11.70
C HIS A 386 -18.37 -23.87 13.11
N LYS A 387 -17.56 -24.11 14.16
CA LYS A 387 -17.90 -23.75 15.55
C LYS A 387 -17.92 -22.24 15.81
N LEU A 388 -17.17 -21.47 15.04
CA LEU A 388 -17.16 -20.00 15.10
C LEU A 388 -18.29 -19.36 14.28
N GLY A 389 -19.19 -20.15 13.67
CA GLY A 389 -20.30 -19.64 12.88
C GLY A 389 -19.94 -19.21 11.46
N HIS A 390 -18.74 -19.57 10.99
CA HIS A 390 -18.25 -19.27 9.65
C HIS A 390 -17.97 -20.57 8.88
N PRO A 391 -19.00 -21.33 8.45
CA PRO A 391 -18.77 -22.52 7.65
C PRO A 391 -18.17 -22.13 6.29
N VAL A 392 -17.00 -22.68 5.99
CA VAL A 392 -16.27 -22.46 4.73
C VAL A 392 -16.34 -23.75 3.90
N PRO A 393 -16.66 -23.68 2.58
CA PRO A 393 -16.64 -24.84 1.69
C PRO A 393 -15.28 -25.55 1.66
N ASP A 394 -15.26 -26.87 1.42
CA ASP A 394 -14.02 -27.67 1.45
C ASP A 394 -12.97 -27.21 0.44
N ALA A 395 -13.39 -26.74 -0.74
CA ALA A 395 -12.49 -26.15 -1.72
C ALA A 395 -11.79 -24.88 -1.19
N ASP A 396 -12.51 -24.05 -0.44
CA ASP A 396 -12.00 -22.82 0.14
C ASP A 396 -11.13 -23.08 1.40
N LEU A 397 -11.41 -24.15 2.15
CA LEU A 397 -10.58 -24.60 3.26
C LEU A 397 -9.21 -25.09 2.80
N GLN A 398 -9.18 -25.85 1.70
CA GLN A 398 -7.94 -26.30 1.08
C GLN A 398 -7.08 -25.10 0.64
N ILE A 399 -7.72 -24.08 0.06
CA ILE A 399 -7.07 -22.82 -0.36
C ILE A 399 -6.56 -22.01 0.85
N LEU A 400 -7.28 -22.01 1.97
CA LEU A 400 -6.84 -21.34 3.20
C LEU A 400 -5.61 -22.03 3.81
N MET A 401 -5.59 -23.36 3.82
CA MET A 401 -4.43 -24.14 4.26
C MET A 401 -3.21 -23.87 3.39
N GLU A 402 -3.33 -24.03 2.06
CA GLU A 402 -2.22 -23.82 1.12
C GLU A 402 -1.67 -22.39 1.12
N ALA A 403 -2.49 -21.43 1.54
CA ALA A 403 -2.10 -20.04 1.61
C ALA A 403 -1.43 -19.61 2.93
N GLY A 404 -1.78 -20.27 4.03
CA GLY A 404 -1.21 -19.96 5.33
C GLY A 404 -0.04 -20.85 5.70
N ASP A 405 0.00 -22.08 5.18
CA ASP A 405 1.09 -23.05 5.35
C ASP A 405 2.29 -22.62 4.48
N VAL A 406 3.09 -21.71 5.01
CA VAL A 406 4.23 -21.10 4.31
C VAL A 406 5.37 -22.10 4.21
N ASP A 407 5.54 -22.95 5.22
CA ASP A 407 6.59 -23.97 5.26
C ASP A 407 6.23 -25.28 4.53
N ARG A 408 4.97 -25.43 4.09
CA ARG A 408 4.39 -26.56 3.35
C ARG A 408 4.43 -27.87 4.11
N ASP A 409 4.30 -27.82 5.43
CA ASP A 409 4.31 -29.01 6.27
C ASP A 409 2.93 -29.68 6.44
N GLY A 410 1.88 -29.09 5.86
CA GLY A 410 0.49 -29.56 5.89
C GLY A 410 -0.28 -29.08 7.12
N TYR A 411 0.30 -28.19 7.93
CA TYR A 411 -0.29 -27.65 9.14
C TYR A 411 -0.16 -26.12 9.17
N LEU A 412 -0.90 -25.49 10.08
CA LEU A 412 -0.81 -24.06 10.36
C LEU A 412 -0.28 -23.87 11.76
N ASP A 413 0.92 -23.32 11.89
CA ASP A 413 1.41 -22.86 13.17
C ASP A 413 0.68 -21.59 13.65
N TYR A 414 1.02 -21.09 14.84
CA TYR A 414 0.36 -19.92 15.39
C TYR A 414 0.55 -18.65 14.54
N GLY A 415 1.72 -18.46 13.93
CA GLY A 415 2.01 -17.30 13.08
C GLY A 415 1.23 -17.37 11.76
N GLU A 416 1.20 -18.54 11.16
CA GLU A 416 0.46 -18.86 9.93
C GLU A 416 -1.05 -18.77 10.13
N PHE A 417 -1.55 -19.28 11.26
CA PHE A 417 -2.95 -19.15 11.64
C PHE A 417 -3.33 -17.71 11.98
N VAL A 418 -2.43 -16.91 12.55
CA VAL A 418 -2.66 -15.48 12.75
C VAL A 418 -2.79 -14.78 11.40
N ALA A 419 -1.95 -15.12 10.41
CA ALA A 419 -2.05 -14.60 9.06
C ALA A 419 -3.40 -14.97 8.40
N ILE A 420 -3.86 -16.21 8.57
CA ILE A 420 -5.18 -16.65 8.12
C ILE A 420 -6.32 -15.98 8.93
N SER A 421 -6.16 -15.80 10.24
CA SER A 421 -7.21 -15.21 11.10
C SER A 421 -7.41 -13.71 10.86
N VAL A 422 -6.33 -13.00 10.54
CA VAL A 422 -6.40 -11.62 10.03
C VAL A 422 -7.11 -11.60 8.69
N HIS A 423 -6.87 -12.59 7.82
CA HIS A 423 -7.52 -12.74 6.52
C HIS A 423 -9.02 -13.05 6.66
N LEU A 424 -9.40 -13.98 7.53
CA LEU A 424 -10.79 -14.37 7.82
C LEU A 424 -11.59 -13.24 8.49
N LYS A 425 -10.98 -12.45 9.38
CA LYS A 425 -11.64 -11.25 9.94
C LYS A 425 -11.78 -10.12 8.91
N LYS A 426 -10.80 -9.93 8.02
CA LYS A 426 -10.92 -9.01 6.87
C LYS A 426 -12.00 -9.43 5.88
N MET A 427 -12.52 -10.66 5.92
CA MET A 427 -13.69 -11.07 5.13
C MET A 427 -15.02 -10.52 5.69
N ALA A 428 -15.02 -9.97 6.92
CA ALA A 428 -16.20 -9.40 7.59
C ALA A 428 -16.13 -7.86 7.78
N ASN A 429 -15.24 -7.18 7.04
CA ASN A 429 -14.72 -5.83 7.36
C ASN A 429 -15.66 -4.62 7.09
N ASP A 430 -16.98 -4.82 7.02
CA ASP A 430 -17.93 -3.70 6.96
C ASP A 430 -17.85 -2.82 8.21
N GLU A 431 -17.60 -3.40 9.40
CA GLU A 431 -17.72 -2.67 10.67
C GLU A 431 -16.69 -1.53 10.84
N HIS A 432 -15.46 -1.69 10.36
CA HIS A 432 -14.42 -0.64 10.49
C HIS A 432 -14.56 0.45 9.44
N LEU A 433 -14.98 0.12 8.22
CA LEU A 433 -15.32 1.11 7.19
C LEU A 433 -16.54 1.91 7.62
N HIS A 434 -17.53 1.25 8.21
CA HIS A 434 -18.71 1.89 8.77
C HIS A 434 -18.37 2.80 9.96
N LYS A 435 -17.44 2.41 10.84
CA LYS A 435 -16.92 3.30 11.91
C LYS A 435 -16.18 4.51 11.34
N ALA A 436 -15.41 4.33 10.26
CA ALA A 436 -14.75 5.44 9.60
C ALA A 436 -15.77 6.39 8.96
N PHE A 437 -16.79 5.85 8.29
CA PHE A 437 -17.88 6.65 7.74
C PHE A 437 -18.62 7.44 8.83
N GLN A 438 -18.98 6.80 9.95
CA GLN A 438 -19.62 7.46 11.10
C GLN A 438 -18.75 8.53 11.78
N PHE A 439 -17.42 8.47 11.63
CA PHE A 439 -16.55 9.54 12.11
C PHE A 439 -16.69 10.80 11.27
N PHE A 440 -16.89 10.64 9.95
CA PHE A 440 -17.13 11.76 9.04
C PHE A 440 -18.58 12.26 9.12
N ASP A 441 -19.57 11.36 9.20
CA ASP A 441 -21.00 11.67 9.38
C ASP A 441 -21.30 12.05 10.86
N GLN A 442 -20.93 13.28 11.23
CA GLN A 442 -21.07 13.78 12.61
C GLN A 442 -22.54 13.98 13.00
N ASN A 443 -23.37 14.39 12.03
CA ASN A 443 -24.79 14.66 12.23
C ASN A 443 -25.64 13.37 12.18
N LYS A 444 -25.05 12.23 11.80
CA LYS A 444 -25.69 10.91 11.64
C LYS A 444 -26.82 10.92 10.62
N SER A 445 -26.66 11.71 9.56
CA SER A 445 -27.60 11.81 8.45
C SER A 445 -27.58 10.56 7.56
N GLY A 446 -26.53 9.72 7.67
CA GLY A 446 -26.26 8.64 6.74
C GLY A 446 -25.50 9.10 5.50
N TYR A 447 -25.05 10.35 5.45
CA TYR A 447 -24.26 10.95 4.37
C TYR A 447 -23.13 11.77 4.98
N ILE A 448 -22.01 11.89 4.26
CA ILE A 448 -20.96 12.85 4.59
C ILE A 448 -21.24 14.13 3.80
N GLU A 449 -21.59 15.20 4.51
CA GLU A 449 -21.89 16.51 3.93
C GLU A 449 -20.62 17.37 3.77
N ILE A 450 -20.72 18.46 2.99
CA ILE A 450 -19.58 19.32 2.67
C ILE A 450 -18.96 19.98 3.89
N GLU A 451 -19.77 20.41 4.85
CA GLU A 451 -19.30 20.99 6.10
C GLU A 451 -18.59 19.95 6.98
N GLU A 452 -19.09 18.72 7.01
CA GLU A 452 -18.50 17.65 7.83
C GLU A 452 -17.16 17.18 7.27
N LEU A 453 -17.09 17.07 5.95
CA LEU A 453 -15.86 16.78 5.22
C LEU A 453 -14.82 17.90 5.41
N ARG A 454 -15.28 19.16 5.43
CA ARG A 454 -14.42 20.32 5.72
C ARG A 454 -13.79 20.21 7.09
N ASP A 455 -14.62 19.98 8.09
CA ASP A 455 -14.19 19.97 9.48
C ASP A 455 -13.29 18.76 9.75
N ALA A 456 -13.57 17.61 9.15
CA ALA A 456 -12.76 16.40 9.28
C ALA A 456 -11.36 16.51 8.62
N LEU A 457 -11.22 17.33 7.57
CA LEU A 457 -9.97 17.54 6.84
C LEU A 457 -9.28 18.89 7.17
N ALA A 458 -9.82 19.67 8.11
CA ALA A 458 -9.31 20.99 8.47
C ALA A 458 -7.84 20.97 8.94
N ASP A 459 -7.40 19.88 9.57
CA ASP A 459 -6.01 19.69 10.02
C ASP A 459 -5.03 19.37 8.87
N GLU A 460 -5.54 18.86 7.74
CA GLU A 460 -4.75 18.35 6.62
C GLU A 460 -4.72 19.31 5.42
N ILE A 461 -5.73 20.17 5.30
CA ILE A 461 -5.89 21.12 4.21
C ILE A 461 -5.63 22.53 4.76
N GLY A 462 -4.65 23.25 4.18
CA GLY A 462 -4.40 24.66 4.52
C GLY A 462 -5.59 25.58 4.17
N THR A 463 -5.44 26.88 4.42
CA THR A 463 -6.49 27.93 4.34
C THR A 463 -7.22 28.12 3.00
N ASN A 464 -6.94 27.33 1.95
CA ASN A 464 -7.63 27.33 0.65
C ASN A 464 -8.56 26.10 0.48
N SER A 465 -9.39 25.83 1.49
CA SER A 465 -10.11 24.57 1.71
C SER A 465 -11.36 24.38 0.83
N GLU A 466 -12.06 25.44 0.46
CA GLU A 466 -13.35 25.34 -0.27
C GLU A 466 -13.23 24.62 -1.62
N GLU A 467 -12.26 25.00 -2.46
CA GLU A 467 -12.09 24.38 -3.78
C GLU A 467 -11.63 22.92 -3.70
N VAL A 468 -11.05 22.52 -2.57
CA VAL A 468 -10.55 21.16 -2.34
C VAL A 468 -11.71 20.24 -1.95
N ILE A 469 -12.57 20.71 -1.06
CA ILE A 469 -13.68 19.91 -0.53
C ILE A 469 -14.77 19.74 -1.58
N ASN A 470 -15.08 20.80 -2.33
CA ASN A 470 -15.98 20.73 -3.47
C ASN A 470 -15.51 19.73 -4.54
N ALA A 471 -14.19 19.58 -4.72
CA ALA A 471 -13.62 18.60 -5.65
C ALA A 471 -13.74 17.16 -5.14
N ILE A 472 -13.72 16.92 -3.82
CA ILE A 472 -13.93 15.59 -3.23
C ILE A 472 -15.36 15.13 -3.48
N ILE A 473 -16.33 16.00 -3.15
CA ILE A 473 -17.75 15.64 -3.27
C ILE A 473 -18.06 15.29 -4.70
N HIS A 474 -17.76 16.18 -5.65
CA HIS A 474 -18.00 15.93 -7.08
C HIS A 474 -17.45 14.59 -7.61
N ASP A 475 -16.40 14.06 -7.00
CA ASP A 475 -15.73 12.83 -7.42
C ASP A 475 -16.30 11.55 -6.83
N VAL A 476 -16.69 11.62 -5.56
CA VAL A 476 -17.17 10.47 -4.80
C VAL A 476 -18.69 10.34 -4.96
N ASP A 477 -19.37 11.47 -5.07
CA ASP A 477 -20.80 11.63 -5.34
C ASP A 477 -21.13 11.21 -6.79
N THR A 478 -21.43 9.94 -6.96
CA THR A 478 -21.75 9.31 -8.24
C THR A 478 -23.17 9.66 -8.71
N ASP A 479 -24.10 9.87 -7.77
CA ASP A 479 -25.49 10.21 -8.08
C ASP A 479 -25.75 11.73 -8.16
N LYS A 480 -24.75 12.54 -7.81
CA LYS A 480 -24.69 14.01 -7.88
C LYS A 480 -25.69 14.70 -6.95
N ASP A 481 -25.94 14.11 -5.79
CA ASP A 481 -26.85 14.65 -4.79
C ASP A 481 -26.20 15.70 -3.86
N GLY A 482 -24.89 15.94 -4.03
CA GLY A 482 -24.10 16.94 -3.32
C GLY A 482 -23.51 16.46 -2.00
N LYS A 483 -23.59 15.15 -1.70
CA LYS A 483 -23.13 14.52 -0.46
C LYS A 483 -22.59 13.12 -0.77
N ILE A 484 -21.98 12.45 0.21
CA ILE A 484 -21.34 11.15 -0.01
C ILE A 484 -22.06 10.08 0.81
N SER A 485 -22.67 9.11 0.14
CA SER A 485 -23.28 7.94 0.78
C SER A 485 -22.23 6.94 1.31
N TYR A 486 -22.66 5.99 2.16
CA TYR A 486 -21.77 4.92 2.63
C TYR A 486 -21.26 4.07 1.47
N GLU A 487 -22.13 3.75 0.51
CA GLU A 487 -21.79 2.96 -0.67
C GLU A 487 -20.73 3.63 -1.54
N GLU A 488 -20.82 4.95 -1.71
CA GLU A 488 -19.83 5.74 -2.45
C GLU A 488 -18.51 5.87 -1.68
N PHE A 489 -18.57 6.08 -0.36
CA PHE A 489 -17.40 6.08 0.51
C PHE A 489 -16.71 4.71 0.52
N ASP A 490 -17.46 3.62 0.57
CA ASP A 490 -16.97 2.24 0.54
C ASP A 490 -16.31 1.91 -0.80
N ALA A 491 -16.96 2.26 -1.92
CA ALA A 491 -16.39 2.12 -3.27
C ALA A 491 -15.07 2.92 -3.40
N MET A 492 -15.05 4.15 -2.89
CA MET A 492 -13.85 4.98 -2.84
C MET A 492 -12.71 4.32 -2.05
N MET A 493 -13.00 3.74 -0.88
CA MET A 493 -12.01 3.12 0.01
C MET A 493 -11.49 1.76 -0.50
N LYS A 494 -12.36 0.98 -1.13
CA LYS A 494 -12.02 -0.32 -1.75
C LYS A 494 -11.23 -0.17 -3.05
N ALA A 495 -11.26 1.00 -3.68
CA ALA A 495 -10.39 1.30 -4.81
C ALA A 495 -8.91 1.41 -4.36
N GLY A 496 -8.16 0.31 -4.49
CA GLY A 496 -6.69 0.27 -4.42
C GLY A 496 -6.05 -0.26 -3.12
N THR A 497 -6.77 -1.00 -2.26
CA THR A 497 -6.29 -1.46 -0.94
C THR A 497 -6.33 -2.98 -0.67
N ASP A 498 -6.89 -3.82 -1.55
CA ASP A 498 -7.24 -5.24 -1.28
C ASP A 498 -6.55 -6.28 -2.22
N TRP A 499 -5.43 -5.89 -2.84
CA TRP A 499 -4.81 -6.62 -3.95
C TRP A 499 -4.22 -8.01 -3.58
N ARG A 500 -4.02 -8.31 -2.29
CA ARG A 500 -3.58 -9.66 -1.83
C ARG A 500 -4.64 -10.74 -2.12
N LYS A 501 -5.93 -10.39 -2.24
CA LYS A 501 -7.02 -11.29 -2.69
C LYS A 501 -7.03 -11.47 -4.20
N ALA A 502 -6.90 -10.37 -4.95
CA ALA A 502 -6.87 -10.41 -6.43
C ALA A 502 -5.73 -11.29 -6.96
N SER A 503 -4.60 -11.30 -6.25
CA SER A 503 -3.40 -12.09 -6.60
C SER A 503 -3.60 -13.61 -6.58
N LYS A 504 -4.51 -14.14 -5.75
CA LYS A 504 -4.80 -15.59 -5.67
C LYS A 504 -5.81 -16.05 -6.73
N HIS A 505 -6.84 -15.23 -6.98
CA HIS A 505 -7.77 -15.46 -8.10
C HIS A 505 -7.05 -15.33 -9.46
N MET A 506 -6.06 -14.42 -9.56
CA MET A 506 -5.18 -14.33 -10.74
C MET A 506 -4.31 -15.56 -10.93
N LEU A 507 -3.80 -16.20 -9.87
CA LEU A 507 -3.02 -17.43 -9.98
C LEU A 507 -3.88 -18.57 -10.55
N LEU A 508 -5.14 -18.68 -10.12
CA LEU A 508 -6.11 -19.64 -10.68
C LEU A 508 -6.41 -19.38 -12.17
N LEU A 509 -6.62 -18.11 -12.56
CA LEU A 509 -6.82 -17.76 -13.98
C LEU A 509 -5.57 -18.01 -14.85
N PHE A 510 -4.36 -17.88 -14.30
CA PHE A 510 -3.12 -18.22 -15.00
C PHE A 510 -2.93 -19.74 -15.18
N ILE A 511 -3.43 -20.55 -14.25
CA ILE A 511 -3.38 -22.02 -14.32
C ILE A 511 -4.49 -22.55 -15.26
N GLU A 512 -5.69 -21.96 -15.22
CA GLU A 512 -6.80 -22.34 -16.10
C GLU A 512 -6.65 -21.84 -17.54
N GLY A 513 -5.87 -20.78 -17.76
CA GLY A 513 -5.58 -20.19 -19.09
C GLY A 513 -4.28 -20.68 -19.74
N GLY A 514 -3.75 -21.83 -19.32
CA GLY A 514 -2.43 -22.36 -19.71
C GLY A 514 -2.01 -22.08 -21.16
N VAL A 515 -0.93 -21.32 -21.31
CA VAL A 515 -0.19 -21.17 -22.56
C VAL A 515 0.70 -22.41 -22.70
N GLU A 516 0.36 -23.35 -23.57
CA GLU A 516 1.33 -24.33 -24.05
C GLU A 516 2.23 -23.69 -25.11
N GLU A 517 3.55 -23.77 -24.93
CA GLU A 517 4.53 -23.47 -25.95
C GLU A 517 4.41 -24.47 -27.11
N GLY A 518 3.70 -24.08 -28.16
CA GLY A 518 3.73 -24.77 -29.43
C GLY A 518 5.08 -24.59 -30.11
N VAL A 519 5.74 -25.71 -30.41
CA VAL A 519 6.98 -25.81 -31.21
C VAL A 519 6.72 -25.27 -32.62
N ASN A 520 6.76 -23.94 -32.80
CA ASN A 520 7.01 -23.17 -34.05
C ASN A 520 6.47 -21.70 -34.05
N GLY A 521 6.25 -21.07 -32.89
CA GLY A 521 6.22 -19.60 -32.83
C GLY A 521 5.11 -18.89 -33.63
N ARG A 522 3.87 -19.40 -33.60
CA ARG A 522 2.67 -18.62 -33.97
C ARG A 522 1.60 -18.73 -32.89
N ILE A 523 1.16 -17.58 -32.38
CA ILE A 523 0.07 -17.45 -31.41
C ILE A 523 -1.26 -17.57 -32.16
N GLY A 524 -2.07 -18.58 -31.82
CA GLY A 524 -3.41 -18.79 -32.38
C GLY A 524 -4.48 -18.78 -31.28
N LEU A 525 -5.65 -18.19 -31.57
CA LEU A 525 -6.84 -18.21 -30.70
C LEU A 525 -7.36 -19.64 -30.50
N VAL A 526 -7.61 -20.03 -29.25
CA VAL A 526 -8.12 -21.35 -28.87
C VAL A 526 -9.60 -21.48 -29.24
N LYS A 527 -9.96 -22.56 -29.96
CA LYS A 527 -11.35 -23.06 -30.08
C LYS A 527 -11.68 -23.84 -28.81
N ILE A 528 -12.79 -23.50 -28.16
CA ILE A 528 -13.30 -24.20 -26.98
C ILE A 528 -13.94 -25.52 -27.42
N ASP A 529 -13.57 -26.62 -26.76
CA ASP A 529 -14.07 -27.97 -26.99
C ASP A 529 -15.52 -28.11 -26.48
N ALA A 530 -16.41 -28.62 -27.33
CA ALA A 530 -17.86 -28.68 -27.08
C ALA A 530 -18.25 -29.64 -25.95
N HIS A 531 -17.33 -30.48 -25.49
CA HIS A 531 -17.58 -31.44 -24.41
C HIS A 531 -17.52 -30.84 -23.00
N ALA A 532 -16.89 -29.67 -22.80
CA ALA A 532 -16.78 -29.00 -21.50
C ALA A 532 -18.04 -28.20 -21.09
N LEU A 533 -19.01 -28.06 -21.99
CA LEU A 533 -20.24 -27.29 -21.76
C LEU A 533 -21.35 -28.06 -21.02
N ALA A 534 -21.17 -29.35 -20.76
CA ALA A 534 -22.22 -30.21 -20.19
C ALA A 534 -22.29 -30.24 -18.65
N GLU A 535 -21.30 -29.67 -17.93
CA GLU A 535 -21.23 -29.74 -16.45
C GLU A 535 -21.44 -28.40 -15.72
N LEU A 536 -21.82 -27.33 -16.43
CA LEU A 536 -22.06 -26.03 -15.80
C LEU A 536 -23.50 -25.91 -15.23
N PRO A 537 -23.68 -25.27 -14.06
CA PRO A 537 -25.01 -25.00 -13.50
C PRO A 537 -25.89 -24.15 -14.44
N PRO A 538 -27.23 -24.31 -14.42
CA PRO A 538 -28.16 -23.70 -15.40
C PRO A 538 -28.06 -22.17 -15.55
N LEU A 539 -27.62 -21.46 -14.51
CA LEU A 539 -27.44 -20.00 -14.55
C LEU A 539 -26.23 -19.56 -15.39
N MET A 540 -25.18 -20.40 -15.49
CA MET A 540 -24.00 -20.11 -16.31
C MET A 540 -24.20 -20.47 -17.78
N MET A 541 -25.05 -21.45 -18.10
CA MET A 541 -25.49 -21.68 -19.49
C MET A 541 -26.29 -20.50 -20.04
N ALA A 542 -27.12 -19.84 -19.22
CA ALA A 542 -27.86 -18.65 -19.63
C ALA A 542 -26.94 -17.45 -19.94
N LEU A 543 -25.85 -17.28 -19.19
CA LEU A 543 -24.84 -16.24 -19.44
C LEU A 543 -23.96 -16.54 -20.67
N CYS A 544 -23.63 -17.81 -20.92
CA CYS A 544 -22.84 -18.20 -22.10
C CYS A 544 -23.65 -18.13 -23.41
N LEU A 545 -24.96 -18.39 -23.39
CA LEU A 545 -25.82 -18.31 -24.58
C LEU A 545 -26.25 -16.89 -24.96
N LEU A 546 -26.12 -15.91 -24.05
CA LEU A 546 -26.47 -14.51 -24.32
C LEU A 546 -25.30 -13.66 -24.85
N SER A 547 -24.06 -14.16 -24.79
CA SER A 547 -22.89 -13.40 -25.24
C SER A 547 -22.74 -13.27 -26.78
N PRO A 548 -23.22 -14.21 -27.65
CA PRO A 548 -23.14 -14.02 -29.10
C PRO A 548 -24.38 -13.35 -29.73
N LEU A 549 -25.50 -13.27 -29.02
CA LEU A 549 -26.77 -12.74 -29.55
C LEU A 549 -26.90 -11.21 -29.46
N LEU A 550 -26.11 -10.55 -28.60
CA LEU A 550 -26.09 -9.08 -28.50
C LEU A 550 -25.20 -8.41 -29.56
N GLU A 551 -24.25 -9.12 -30.15
CA GLU A 551 -23.41 -8.58 -31.25
C GLU A 551 -24.04 -8.72 -32.65
N SER A 552 -25.11 -9.51 -32.79
CA SER A 552 -25.80 -9.72 -34.08
C SER A 552 -27.01 -8.81 -34.30
N VAL A 553 -27.53 -8.14 -33.26
CA VAL A 553 -28.72 -7.27 -33.35
C VAL A 553 -28.36 -5.81 -33.66
N TYR A 554 -27.10 -5.39 -33.47
CA TYR A 554 -26.65 -4.02 -33.81
C TYR A 554 -26.05 -3.86 -35.23
N LYS A 555 -26.03 -4.93 -36.04
CA LYS A 555 -25.46 -4.93 -37.41
C LYS A 555 -26.48 -5.20 -38.53
N LEU A 556 -27.78 -5.21 -38.25
CA LEU A 556 -28.84 -5.49 -39.24
C LEU A 556 -29.95 -4.44 -39.32
N LEU A 557 -29.64 -3.15 -39.11
CA LEU A 557 -30.53 -2.07 -39.54
C LEU A 557 -29.91 -1.32 -40.73
N PRO A 558 -30.43 -1.51 -41.95
CA PRO A 558 -30.08 -0.69 -43.10
C PRO A 558 -30.67 0.73 -42.94
N GLU A 559 -29.87 1.73 -43.30
CA GLU A 559 -30.38 3.00 -43.81
C GLU A 559 -31.24 2.71 -45.04
N GLU A 560 -32.53 3.07 -45.00
CA GLU A 560 -33.31 3.66 -46.10
C GLU A 560 -34.80 3.76 -45.68
N TRP A 561 -35.49 4.80 -46.18
CA TRP A 561 -36.93 5.14 -46.07
C TRP A 561 -37.36 5.66 -44.68
N GLY A 562 -37.90 6.86 -44.48
CA GLY A 562 -38.66 7.74 -45.38
C GLY A 562 -40.03 8.00 -44.74
N GLU A 563 -40.30 9.28 -44.43
CA GLU A 563 -41.50 9.89 -43.78
C GLU A 563 -41.66 9.80 -42.26
#